data_AF-A0AAF0MKD8-F1
#
_entry.id   AF-A0AAF0MKD8-F1
#
_cell.length_a   1.000
_cell.length_b   1.000
_cell.length_c   1.000
_cell.angle_alpha   90.00
_cell.angle_beta   90.00
_cell.angle_gamma   90.00
#
_symmetry.space_group_name_H-M   'P 1'
#
loop_
_entity.id
_entity.type
_entity.pdbx_description
1 polymer ?
#
loop_
_entity_poly.entity_id
_entity_poly.type
_entity_poly.pdbx_seq_one_letter_code
_entity_poly.pdbx_strand_id
1 'polypeptide(L)'
;MDSKGLIHPEIRPQVESLIAEEYVFPKDILAKIKKDKEAWKNYQSFSEPYKRIRIAYIDSARDRPEEFKKRLNNFIAKTRENKKIGGYGEIDEYY
;
A
#
# COMPACT_ATOMS: atom_id res chain seq x y z
N MET A 1 -4.51 -14.14 -4.14
CA MET A 1 -3.19 -14.33 -4.79
C MET A 1 -2.97 -15.80 -5.14
N ASP A 2 -3.25 -16.71 -4.20
CA ASP A 2 -3.09 -18.15 -4.41
C ASP A 2 -4.02 -18.75 -5.49
N SER A 3 -5.29 -18.33 -5.54
CA SER A 3 -6.27 -18.82 -6.53
C SER A 3 -5.98 -18.47 -7.99
N LYS A 4 -5.02 -17.59 -8.28
CA LYS A 4 -4.65 -17.16 -9.64
C LYS A 4 -3.43 -17.90 -10.22
N GLY A 5 -2.83 -18.85 -9.49
CA GLY A 5 -1.65 -19.59 -9.97
C GLY A 5 -0.35 -18.78 -10.05
N LEU A 6 -0.29 -17.63 -9.37
CA LEU A 6 0.84 -16.69 -9.42
C LEU A 6 2.03 -17.10 -8.52
N ILE A 7 1.88 -18.20 -7.76
CA ILE A 7 2.88 -18.69 -6.81
C ILE A 7 3.45 -19.99 -7.33
N HIS A 8 4.77 -20.05 -7.50
CA HIS A 8 5.45 -21.26 -7.97
C HIS A 8 5.19 -22.42 -6.98
N PRO A 9 4.87 -23.64 -7.47
CA PRO A 9 4.50 -24.76 -6.60
C PRO A 9 5.52 -25.10 -5.52
N GLU A 10 6.82 -24.96 -5.82
CA GLU A 10 7.89 -25.30 -4.87
C GLU A 10 8.03 -24.33 -3.69
N ILE A 11 7.68 -23.06 -3.87
CA ILE A 11 7.73 -22.07 -2.79
C ILE A 11 6.39 -21.98 -2.04
N ARG A 12 5.30 -22.51 -2.62
CA ARG A 12 3.94 -22.41 -2.07
C ARG A 12 3.87 -22.86 -0.60
N PRO A 13 4.40 -24.04 -0.20
CA PRO A 13 4.33 -24.48 1.19
C PRO A 13 5.10 -23.55 2.16
N GLN A 14 6.09 -22.81 1.66
CA GLN A 14 6.94 -21.93 2.47
C GLN A 14 6.31 -20.55 2.70
N VAL A 15 5.42 -20.12 1.80
CA VAL A 15 4.77 -18.79 1.87
C VAL A 15 3.31 -18.85 2.30
N GLU A 16 2.74 -20.05 2.44
CA GLU A 16 1.32 -20.25 2.77
C GLU A 16 0.93 -19.59 4.11
N SER A 17 1.75 -19.76 5.15
CA SER A 17 1.52 -19.12 6.45
C SER A 17 1.64 -17.59 6.37
N LEU A 18 2.60 -17.08 5.61
CA LEU A 18 2.84 -15.64 5.43
C LEU A 18 1.68 -14.96 4.68
N ILE A 19 1.07 -15.66 3.72
CA ILE A 19 -0.07 -15.14 2.95
C ILE A 19 -1.37 -15.22 3.77
N ALA A 20 -1.48 -16.19 4.68
CA ALA A 20 -2.61 -16.33 5.58
C ALA A 20 -2.67 -15.22 6.66
N GLU A 21 -1.53 -14.59 6.97
CA GLU A 21 -1.48 -13.47 7.91
C GLU A 21 -2.19 -12.23 7.37
N GLU A 22 -3.08 -11.66 8.19
CA GLU A 22 -3.77 -10.43 7.85
C GLU A 22 -2.81 -9.23 7.96
N TYR A 23 -2.73 -8.43 6.90
CA TYR A 23 -1.89 -7.24 6.92
C TYR A 23 -2.51 -6.16 7.80
N VAL A 24 -1.82 -5.83 8.90
CA VAL A 24 -2.24 -4.75 9.82
C VAL A 24 -1.65 -3.41 9.37
N PHE A 25 -2.53 -2.48 8.97
CA PHE A 25 -2.12 -1.13 8.59
C PHE A 25 -1.60 -0.30 9.79
N PRO A 26 -0.45 0.39 9.68
CA PRO A 26 0.07 1.28 10.71
C PRO A 26 -0.93 2.39 11.08
N LYS A 27 -1.28 2.47 12.37
CA LYS A 27 -2.33 3.37 12.88
C LYS A 27 -1.99 4.85 12.69
N ASP A 28 -0.71 5.22 12.83
CA ASP A 28 -0.22 6.59 12.68
C ASP A 28 -0.36 7.10 11.23
N ILE A 29 -0.02 6.26 10.26
CA ILE A 29 -0.19 6.57 8.83
C ILE A 29 -1.68 6.72 8.49
N LEU A 30 -2.52 5.76 8.92
CA LEU A 30 -3.97 5.83 8.69
C LEU A 30 -4.61 7.06 9.34
N ALA A 31 -4.20 7.40 10.56
CA ALA A 31 -4.69 8.59 11.25
C ALA A 31 -4.34 9.87 10.46
N LYS A 32 -3.17 9.93 9.82
CA LYS A 32 -2.79 11.10 9.00
C LYS A 32 -3.63 11.20 7.73
N ILE A 33 -3.92 10.09 7.05
CA ILE A 33 -4.79 10.07 5.88
C ILE A 33 -6.22 10.49 6.27
N LYS A 34 -6.77 9.94 7.36
CA LYS A 34 -8.13 10.24 7.88
C LYS A 34 -8.36 11.71 8.21
N LYS A 35 -7.31 12.48 8.52
CA LYS A 35 -7.42 13.92 8.80
C LYS A 35 -7.86 14.72 7.57
N ASP A 36 -7.57 14.24 6.36
CA ASP A 36 -8.09 14.82 5.13
C ASP A 36 -9.31 14.01 4.66
N LYS A 37 -10.50 14.61 4.76
CA LYS A 37 -11.78 13.92 4.47
C LYS A 37 -11.85 13.44 3.02
N GLU A 38 -11.31 14.21 2.08
CA GLU A 38 -11.35 13.87 0.66
C GLU A 38 -10.34 12.76 0.35
N ALA A 39 -9.12 12.87 0.88
CA ALA A 39 -8.14 11.80 0.77
C ALA A 39 -8.64 10.50 1.44
N TRP A 40 -9.35 10.58 2.57
CA TRP A 40 -9.91 9.39 3.22
C TRP A 40 -11.00 8.72 2.38
N LYS A 41 -11.87 9.51 1.74
CA LYS A 41 -12.91 8.99 0.85
C LYS A 41 -12.29 8.24 -0.35
N ASN A 42 -11.31 8.86 -1.02
CA ASN A 42 -10.65 8.26 -2.17
C ASN A 42 -9.74 7.09 -1.77
N TYR A 43 -9.07 7.17 -0.62
CA TYR A 43 -8.29 6.06 -0.08
C TYR A 43 -9.15 4.80 0.05
N GLN A 44 -10.37 4.91 0.57
CA GLN A 44 -11.27 3.76 0.76
C GLN A 44 -11.63 3.05 -0.54
N SER A 45 -11.72 3.77 -1.67
CA SER A 45 -12.07 3.18 -2.98
C SER A 45 -10.92 2.44 -3.66
N PHE A 46 -9.68 2.64 -3.23
CA PHE A 46 -8.53 1.94 -3.81
C PHE A 46 -8.51 0.44 -3.45
N SER A 47 -7.90 -0.37 -4.31
CA SER A 47 -7.75 -1.81 -4.08
C SER A 47 -6.87 -2.10 -2.86
N GLU A 48 -7.14 -3.20 -2.15
CA GLU A 48 -6.32 -3.60 -1.01
C GLU A 48 -4.84 -3.79 -1.36
N PRO A 49 -4.47 -4.46 -2.48
CA PRO A 49 -3.06 -4.61 -2.85
C PRO A 49 -2.36 -3.25 -3.02
N TYR A 50 -3.01 -2.30 -3.69
CA TYR A 50 -2.45 -0.95 -3.86
C TYR A 50 -2.25 -0.25 -2.51
N LYS A 51 -3.25 -0.31 -1.61
CA LYS A 51 -3.15 0.23 -0.25
C LYS A 51 -1.97 -0.39 0.50
N ARG A 52 -1.87 -1.73 0.51
CA ARG A 52 -0.80 -2.46 1.21
C ARG A 52 0.58 -2.06 0.70
N ILE A 53 0.79 -2.08 -0.61
CA ILE A 53 2.08 -1.72 -1.23
C ILE A 53 2.46 -0.27 -0.91
N ARG A 54 1.52 0.67 -1.02
CA ARG A 54 1.81 2.10 -0.77
C ARG A 54 2.08 2.39 0.70
N ILE A 55 1.33 1.78 1.59
CA ILE A 55 1.53 1.94 3.03
C ILE A 55 2.85 1.31 3.46
N ALA A 56 3.19 0.10 3.00
CA ALA A 56 4.49 -0.52 3.27
C ALA A 56 5.67 0.32 2.73
N TYR A 57 5.53 0.92 1.55
CA TYR A 57 6.54 1.83 1.00
C TYR A 57 6.75 3.09 1.85
N ILE A 58 5.68 3.66 2.41
CA ILE A 58 5.78 4.78 3.35
C ILE A 58 6.43 4.31 4.66
N ASP A 59 5.96 3.19 5.20
CA ASP A 59 6.37 2.62 6.48
C ASP A 59 7.86 2.24 6.51
N SER A 60 8.39 1.70 5.41
CA SER A 60 9.82 1.37 5.26
C SER A 60 10.78 2.57 5.33
N ALA A 61 10.27 3.81 5.29
CA ALA A 61 11.08 5.02 5.41
C ALA A 61 11.23 5.52 6.85
N ARG A 62 10.75 4.78 7.88
CA ARG A 62 10.77 5.23 9.28
C ARG A 62 12.14 5.68 9.79
N ASP A 63 13.23 5.03 9.36
CA ASP A 63 14.60 5.41 9.75
C ASP A 63 15.07 6.75 9.15
N ARG A 64 14.28 7.32 8.23
CA ARG A 64 14.55 8.60 7.54
C ARG A 64 13.33 9.51 7.66
N PRO A 65 13.18 10.25 8.77
CA PRO A 65 11.97 11.01 9.07
C PRO A 65 11.51 11.98 7.97
N GLU A 66 12.46 12.66 7.31
CA GLU A 66 12.16 13.57 6.20
C GLU A 66 11.60 12.84 4.98
N GLU A 67 12.16 11.67 4.66
CA GLU A 67 11.68 10.85 3.53
C GLU A 67 10.31 10.22 3.85
N PHE A 68 10.11 9.74 5.09
CA PHE A 68 8.81 9.27 5.57
C PHE A 68 7.74 10.36 5.40
N LYS A 69 8.03 11.57 5.90
CA LYS A 69 7.13 12.72 5.82
C LYS A 69 6.84 13.10 4.37
N LYS A 70 7.86 13.12 3.51
CA LYS A 70 7.73 13.39 2.07
C LYS A 70 6.83 12.38 1.38
N ARG A 71 7.05 11.07 1.58
CA ARG A 71 6.25 9.99 1.00
C ARG A 71 4.79 10.07 1.45
N LEU A 72 4.57 10.25 2.75
CA LEU A 72 3.24 10.35 3.34
C LEU A 72 2.47 11.56 2.80
N ASN A 73 3.11 12.74 2.75
CA ASN A 73 2.49 13.94 2.23
C ASN A 73 2.17 13.81 0.73
N ASN A 74 3.09 13.25 -0.07
CA ASN A 74 2.85 13.01 -1.48
C ASN A 74 1.68 12.03 -1.70
N PHE A 75 1.62 10.95 -0.91
CA PHE A 75 0.52 9.99 -0.97
C PHE A 75 -0.83 10.63 -0.65
N ILE A 76 -0.91 11.44 0.41
CA ILE A 76 -2.14 12.16 0.76
C ILE A 76 -2.54 13.14 -0.35
N ALA A 77 -1.60 13.91 -0.90
CA ALA A 77 -1.87 14.87 -1.98
C ALA A 77 -2.43 14.17 -3.22
N LYS A 78 -1.81 13.08 -3.68
CA LYS A 78 -2.28 12.32 -4.84
C LYS A 78 -3.61 11.62 -4.58
N THR A 79 -3.78 11.05 -3.40
CA THR A 79 -5.04 10.42 -2.99
C THR A 79 -6.18 11.43 -2.92
N ARG A 80 -5.92 12.66 -2.44
CA ARG A 80 -6.90 13.75 -2.47
C ARG A 80 -7.35 14.09 -3.88
N GLU A 81 -6.45 14.05 -4.86
CA GLU A 81 -6.76 14.22 -6.29
C GLU A 81 -7.41 12.96 -6.93
N ASN A 82 -7.68 11.90 -6.14
CA ASN A 82 -8.12 10.58 -6.61
C ASN A 82 -7.16 9.95 -7.65
N LYS A 83 -5.87 10.27 -7.56
CA LYS A 83 -4.82 9.75 -8.44
C LYS A 83 -4.03 8.66 -7.74
N LYS A 84 -3.81 7.54 -8.44
CA LYS A 84 -2.83 6.54 -8.03
C LYS A 84 -1.42 7.07 -8.31
N ILE A 85 -0.49 6.76 -7.43
CA ILE A 85 0.94 6.93 -7.69
C ILE A 85 1.34 5.73 -8.56
N GLY A 86 2.04 5.96 -9.67
CA GLY A 86 2.65 4.90 -10.47
C GLY A 86 3.91 4.33 -9.80
N GLY A 87 4.25 3.08 -10.09
CA GLY A 87 5.59 2.55 -9.82
C GLY A 87 6.59 2.99 -10.89
N TYR A 88 7.89 2.76 -10.68
CA TYR A 88 8.79 2.64 -11.83
C TYR A 88 8.39 1.36 -12.59
N GLY A 89 8.07 1.49 -13.89
CA GLY A 89 7.65 0.35 -14.74
C GLY A 89 6.22 -0.13 -14.53
N GLU A 90 5.23 0.78 -14.56
CA GLU A 90 3.79 0.49 -14.77
C GLU A 90 3.27 -0.86 -14.20
N ILE A 91 3.29 -1.01 -12.87
CA ILE A 91 2.68 -2.17 -12.19
C ILE A 91 1.14 -2.17 -12.30
N ASP A 92 0.54 -1.16 -12.94
CA ASP A 92 -0.91 -1.11 -13.21
C ASP A 92 -1.37 -2.25 -14.15
N GLU A 93 -0.48 -2.89 -14.89
CA GLU A 93 -0.84 -3.99 -15.81
C GLU A 93 -1.16 -5.32 -15.09
N TYR A 94 -0.82 -5.46 -13.81
CA TYR A 94 -0.91 -6.73 -13.07
C TYR A 94 -2.03 -6.78 -12.01
N TYR A 95 -2.84 -5.73 -11.84
CA TYR A 95 -3.86 -5.64 -10.79
C TYR A 95 -5.23 -5.13 -11.21
#